data_AF-A0AAW6FHN7-F1
#
_entry.id   AF-A0AAW6FHN7-F1
#
_cell.length_a   1.000
_cell.length_b   1.000
_cell.length_c   1.000
_cell.angle_alpha   90.00
_cell.angle_beta   90.00
_cell.angle_gamma   90.00
#
_symmetry.space_group_name_H-M   'P 1'
#
loop_
_entity.id
_entity.type
_entity.pdbx_description
1 polymer ?
#
loop_
_entity_poly.entity_id
_entity_poly.type
_entity_poly.pdbx_seq_one_letter_code
_entity_poly.pdbx_strand_id
1 'polypeptide(L)'
;MIITNWLNKTLSRKCKYPVAQQKRNKGCVLQVEYTVPPEGYISHATVLNQAPRAFRKSVMQVFQSLRNVPTVLRPEKSTLSIQFWLDNMKKSPKADVVIIGYTWDDKPVLMM
;
A
#
# COMPACT_ATOMS: atom_id res chain seq x y z
N MET A 1 14.25 14.15 -3.45
CA MET A 1 12.86 13.70 -3.72
C MET A 1 12.16 13.43 -2.39
N ILE A 2 11.64 14.48 -1.72
CA ILE A 2 11.31 14.44 -0.26
C ILE A 2 9.80 14.25 0.02
N ILE A 3 8.93 14.39 -1.00
CA ILE A 3 7.48 14.53 -0.81
C ILE A 3 6.72 13.18 -0.80
N THR A 4 7.22 12.15 -1.48
CA THR A 4 6.60 10.80 -1.56
C THR A 4 6.59 10.04 -0.22
N ASN A 5 7.32 10.54 0.78
CA ASN A 5 7.50 9.86 2.07
C ASN A 5 6.21 9.79 2.90
N TRP A 6 5.36 10.82 2.86
CA TRP A 6 4.14 10.84 3.68
C TRP A 6 3.13 9.77 3.26
N LEU A 7 2.87 9.64 1.95
CA LEU A 7 1.92 8.66 1.43
C LEU A 7 2.43 7.25 1.67
N ASN A 8 3.71 6.98 1.39
CA ASN A 8 4.34 5.67 1.63
C ASN A 8 4.26 5.27 3.10
N LYS A 9 4.58 6.18 4.03
CA LYS A 9 4.44 5.95 5.49
C LYS A 9 3.00 5.76 5.92
N THR A 10 2.06 6.47 5.32
CA THR A 10 0.63 6.34 5.64
C THR A 10 0.10 4.99 5.18
N LEU A 11 0.46 4.57 3.97
CA LEU A 11 0.09 3.27 3.40
C LEU A 11 0.70 2.13 4.20
N SER A 12 1.99 2.19 4.55
CA SER A 12 2.61 1.13 5.35
C SER A 12 1.90 0.96 6.69
N ARG A 13 1.55 2.06 7.37
CA ARG A 13 0.90 2.05 8.69
C ARG A 13 -0.57 1.64 8.65
N LYS A 14 -1.34 2.09 7.65
CA LYS A 14 -2.80 1.90 7.60
C LYS A 14 -3.22 0.65 6.84
N CYS A 15 -2.46 0.21 5.85
CA CYS A 15 -2.83 -0.97 5.08
C CYS A 15 -2.63 -2.23 5.93
N LYS A 16 -3.71 -2.99 6.14
CA LYS A 16 -3.66 -4.21 6.94
C LYS A 16 -3.34 -5.41 6.07
N TYR A 17 -2.44 -6.28 6.52
CA TYR A 17 -2.25 -7.56 5.86
C TYR A 17 -3.53 -8.41 5.97
N PRO A 18 -4.10 -8.92 4.86
CA PRO A 18 -5.27 -9.78 4.92
C PRO A 18 -4.95 -11.11 5.64
N VAL A 19 -5.49 -11.29 6.85
CA VAL A 19 -5.19 -12.42 7.75
C VAL A 19 -5.36 -13.79 7.07
N ALA A 20 -6.42 -13.99 6.28
CA ALA A 20 -6.65 -15.26 5.58
C ALA A 20 -5.60 -15.55 4.49
N GLN A 21 -4.99 -14.52 3.90
CA GLN A 21 -3.90 -14.69 2.94
C GLN A 21 -2.58 -14.92 3.66
N GLN A 22 -2.36 -14.20 4.76
CA GLN A 22 -1.21 -14.37 5.64
C GLN A 22 -1.13 -15.81 6.17
N LYS A 23 -2.23 -16.37 6.72
CA LYS A 23 -2.31 -17.77 7.19
C LYS A 23 -2.03 -18.81 6.09
N ARG A 24 -2.17 -18.42 4.82
CA ARG A 24 -1.89 -19.27 3.66
C ARG A 24 -0.49 -19.00 3.08
N ASN A 25 0.36 -18.26 3.77
CA ASN A 25 1.68 -17.82 3.31
C ASN A 25 1.62 -17.15 1.93
N LYS A 26 0.57 -16.35 1.67
CA LYS A 26 0.40 -15.63 0.41
C LYS A 26 0.68 -14.15 0.60
N GLY A 27 1.42 -13.59 -0.34
CA GLY A 27 1.69 -12.17 -0.50
C GLY A 27 1.55 -11.78 -1.96
N CYS A 28 1.67 -10.50 -2.27
CA CYS A 28 1.57 -10.01 -3.64
C CYS A 28 2.17 -8.62 -3.80
N VAL A 29 2.46 -8.24 -5.04
CA VAL A 29 2.74 -6.85 -5.41
C VAL A 29 1.51 -6.26 -6.08
N LEU A 30 1.10 -5.06 -5.69
CA LEU A 30 0.06 -4.28 -6.35
C LEU A 30 0.68 -3.04 -6.98
N GLN A 31 0.30 -2.74 -8.21
CA GLN A 31 0.56 -1.45 -8.84
C GLN A 31 -0.70 -0.61 -8.72
N VAL A 32 -0.61 0.49 -7.97
CA VAL A 32 -1.72 1.39 -7.70
C VAL A 32 -1.45 2.70 -8.39
N GLU A 33 -2.30 3.07 -9.32
CA GLU A 33 -2.29 4.39 -9.92
C GLU A 33 -3.22 5.31 -9.12
N TYR A 34 -2.82 6.56 -8.93
CA TYR A 34 -3.66 7.60 -8.33
C TYR A 34 -3.39 8.95 -9.00
N THR A 35 -4.28 9.91 -8.79
CA THR A 35 -4.15 11.27 -9.32
C THR A 35 -4.32 12.27 -8.20
N VAL A 36 -3.40 13.23 -8.14
CA VAL A 36 -3.52 14.42 -7.30
C VAL A 36 -3.89 15.57 -8.21
N PRO A 37 -5.11 16.13 -8.13
CA PRO A 37 -5.47 17.31 -8.88
C PRO A 37 -4.93 18.57 -8.17
N PRO A 38 -5.00 19.77 -8.77
CA PRO A 38 -4.44 21.00 -8.21
C PRO A 38 -4.90 21.35 -6.78
N GLU A 39 -6.06 20.85 -6.38
CA GLU A 39 -6.66 21.02 -5.05
C GLU A 39 -5.90 20.25 -3.95
N GLY A 40 -5.00 19.33 -4.31
CA GLY A 40 -4.06 18.69 -3.38
C GLY A 40 -4.58 17.44 -2.68
N TYR A 41 -5.64 16.80 -3.17
CA TYR A 41 -6.21 15.57 -2.58
C TYR A 41 -5.91 14.33 -3.42
N ILE A 42 -5.90 13.14 -2.81
CA ILE A 42 -5.74 11.89 -3.58
C ILE A 42 -7.09 11.48 -4.20
N SER A 43 -7.13 11.33 -5.52
CA SER A 43 -8.31 10.95 -6.27
C SER A 43 -8.03 9.79 -7.24
N HIS A 44 -9.10 9.18 -7.78
CA HIS A 44 -9.05 8.19 -8.86
C HIS A 44 -8.10 7.00 -8.64
N ALA A 45 -7.86 6.61 -7.38
CA ALA A 45 -7.00 5.48 -7.08
C ALA A 45 -7.56 4.17 -7.66
N THR A 46 -6.70 3.39 -8.33
CA THR A 46 -7.06 2.10 -8.94
C THR A 46 -5.87 1.13 -8.96
N VAL A 47 -6.15 -0.17 -8.89
CA VAL A 47 -5.13 -1.22 -9.00
C VAL A 47 -5.01 -1.66 -10.45
N LEU A 48 -3.84 -1.49 -11.05
CA LEU A 48 -3.57 -1.77 -12.46
C LEU A 48 -3.39 -3.26 -12.75
N ASN A 49 -2.74 -4.00 -11.84
CA ASN A 49 -2.38 -5.39 -12.08
C ASN A 49 -3.43 -6.39 -11.54
N GLN A 50 -3.39 -7.62 -12.06
CA GLN A 50 -4.17 -8.72 -11.50
C GLN A 50 -3.62 -9.10 -10.12
N ALA A 51 -4.44 -8.86 -9.08
CA ALA A 51 -4.08 -9.14 -7.70
C ALA A 51 -5.29 -9.77 -6.96
N PRO A 52 -5.07 -10.63 -5.96
CA PRO A 52 -6.18 -11.24 -5.21
C PRO A 52 -7.06 -10.17 -4.56
N ARG A 53 -8.38 -10.37 -4.61
CA ARG A 53 -9.40 -9.42 -4.13
C ARG A 53 -9.14 -8.94 -2.70
N ALA A 54 -8.66 -9.82 -1.82
CA ALA A 54 -8.39 -9.49 -0.43
C ALA A 54 -7.31 -8.39 -0.27
N PHE A 55 -6.22 -8.47 -1.03
CA PHE A 55 -5.17 -7.46 -1.00
C PHE A 55 -5.62 -6.16 -1.64
N ARG A 56 -6.31 -6.24 -2.79
CA ARG A 56 -6.91 -5.08 -3.45
C ARG A 56 -7.82 -4.31 -2.49
N LYS A 57 -8.71 -5.03 -1.78
CA LYS A 57 -9.62 -4.42 -0.80
C LYS A 57 -8.85 -3.69 0.30
N SER A 58 -7.81 -4.30 0.86
CA SER A 58 -7.02 -3.68 1.94
C SER A 58 -6.41 -2.35 1.52
N VAL A 59 -5.78 -2.30 0.34
CA VAL A 59 -5.16 -1.09 -0.19
C VAL A 59 -6.20 -0.03 -0.55
N MET A 60 -7.24 -0.43 -1.29
CA MET A 60 -8.26 0.51 -1.76
C MET A 60 -9.07 1.15 -0.62
N GLN A 61 -9.29 0.43 0.49
CA GLN A 61 -9.92 1.01 1.68
C GLN A 61 -9.10 2.15 2.27
N VAL A 62 -7.77 2.04 2.30
CA VAL A 62 -6.90 3.12 2.77
C VAL A 62 -6.96 4.30 1.81
N PHE A 63 -6.82 4.07 0.50
CA PHE A 63 -6.94 5.15 -0.49
C PHE A 63 -8.30 5.86 -0.41
N GLN A 64 -9.39 5.11 -0.20
CA GLN A 64 -10.71 5.71 0.01
C GLN A 64 -10.77 6.59 1.26
N SER A 65 -10.13 6.17 2.36
CA SER A 65 -10.04 6.98 3.59
C SER A 65 -9.20 8.25 3.43
N LEU A 66 -8.33 8.30 2.42
CA LEU A 66 -7.45 9.44 2.14
C LEU A 66 -8.04 10.45 1.15
N ARG A 67 -9.19 10.17 0.52
CA ARG A 67 -9.76 11.02 -0.54
C ARG A 67 -10.00 12.47 -0.14
N ASN A 68 -10.30 12.71 1.13
CA ASN A 68 -10.57 14.05 1.65
C ASN A 68 -9.47 14.56 2.58
N VAL A 69 -8.29 13.92 2.56
CA VAL A 69 -7.13 14.35 3.36
C VAL A 69 -6.28 15.27 2.47
N PRO A 70 -6.11 16.55 2.83
CA PRO A 70 -5.21 17.44 2.10
C PRO A 70 -3.79 16.89 2.12
N THR A 71 -3.11 16.95 0.98
CA THR A 71 -1.74 16.45 0.83
C THR A 71 -0.84 17.52 0.24
N VAL A 72 0.45 17.41 0.52
CA VAL A 72 1.50 18.25 -0.10
C VAL A 72 2.07 17.62 -1.39
N LEU A 73 1.41 16.58 -1.92
CA LEU A 73 1.82 15.92 -3.14
C LEU A 73 1.66 16.87 -4.33
N ARG A 74 2.56 16.76 -5.30
CA ARG A 74 2.46 17.57 -6.52
C ARG A 74 1.23 17.14 -7.32
N PRO A 75 0.56 18.07 -8.02
CA PRO A 75 -0.51 17.71 -8.94
C PRO A 75 0.03 16.88 -10.11
N GLU A 76 -0.21 15.57 -10.08
CA GLU A 76 0.20 14.63 -11.11
C GLU A 76 -0.55 13.30 -11.00
N LYS A 77 -0.46 12.52 -12.07
CA LYS A 77 -0.82 11.10 -12.07
C LYS A 77 0.43 10.29 -11.76
N SER A 78 0.36 9.44 -10.74
CA SER A 78 1.52 8.69 -10.26
C SER A 78 1.12 7.24 -9.97
N THR A 79 2.10 6.34 -10.03
CA THR A 79 1.92 4.91 -9.76
C THR A 79 2.81 4.49 -8.59
N LEU A 80 2.25 3.72 -7.67
CA LEU A 80 2.94 3.11 -6.53
C LEU A 80 2.94 1.60 -6.63
N SER A 81 4.08 1.00 -6.33
CA SER A 81 4.29 -0.42 -6.18
C SER A 81 4.24 -0.79 -4.69
N ILE A 82 3.19 -1.49 -4.28
CA ILE A 82 2.95 -1.89 -2.90
C ILE A 82 3.13 -3.41 -2.78
N GLN A 83 4.08 -3.85 -1.97
CA GLN A 83 4.31 -5.27 -1.72
C GLN A 83 3.76 -5.71 -0.36
N PHE A 84 2.84 -6.67 -0.37
CA PHE A 84 2.55 -7.50 0.80
C PHE A 84 3.59 -8.61 0.88
N TRP A 85 4.44 -8.55 1.90
CA TRP A 85 5.62 -9.39 2.02
C TRP A 85 5.59 -10.22 3.32
N LEU A 86 6.07 -11.46 3.22
CA LEU A 86 6.34 -12.38 4.34
C LEU A 86 7.80 -12.82 4.25
N ASP A 87 8.39 -13.24 5.37
CA ASP A 87 9.83 -13.55 5.46
C ASP A 87 10.29 -14.64 4.49
N ASN A 88 9.40 -15.56 4.11
CA ASN A 88 9.68 -16.61 3.13
C ASN A 88 9.57 -16.15 1.66
N MET A 89 9.32 -14.86 1.40
CA MET A 89 9.17 -14.31 0.05
C MET A 89 10.35 -13.45 -0.36
N LYS A 90 10.58 -13.32 -1.67
CA LYS A 90 11.56 -12.36 -2.20
C LYS A 90 11.00 -10.93 -2.12
N LYS A 91 11.76 -10.01 -1.51
CA LYS A 91 11.43 -8.57 -1.59
C LYS A 91 11.59 -8.08 -3.03
N SER A 92 10.60 -7.34 -3.51
CA SER A 92 10.64 -6.73 -4.83
C SER A 92 11.57 -5.52 -4.78
N PRO A 93 12.61 -5.44 -5.62
CA PRO A 93 13.52 -4.30 -5.66
C PRO A 93 12.82 -3.01 -6.15
N LYS A 94 11.61 -3.13 -6.72
CA LYS A 94 10.79 -2.04 -7.22
C LYS A 94 9.58 -1.74 -6.33
N ALA A 95 9.57 -2.18 -5.07
CA ALA A 95 8.49 -1.85 -4.15
C ALA A 95 8.74 -0.47 -3.51
N ASP A 96 7.79 0.44 -3.69
CA ASP A 96 7.80 1.76 -3.03
C ASP A 96 7.35 1.66 -1.58
N VAL A 97 6.42 0.74 -1.31
CA VAL A 97 5.85 0.47 0.02
C VAL A 97 5.87 -1.02 0.28
N VAL A 98 6.39 -1.42 1.43
CA VAL A 98 6.32 -2.81 1.91
C VAL A 98 5.37 -2.87 3.09
N ILE A 99 4.32 -3.66 2.94
CA ILE A 99 3.40 -4.05 4.01
C ILE A 99 3.85 -5.43 4.46
N ILE A 100 4.52 -5.47 5.61
CA ILE A 100 4.96 -6.70 6.21
C ILE A 100 3.78 -7.29 6.98
N GLY A 101 3.61 -8.62 6.97
CA GLY A 101 2.53 -9.27 7.73
C GLY A 101 3.04 -10.18 8.83
N TYR A 102 2.70 -9.93 10.11
CA TYR A 102 2.32 -10.75 11.30
C TYR A 102 2.42 -9.96 12.65
N THR A 103 1.74 -10.31 13.77
CA THR A 103 2.27 -10.17 15.15
C THR A 103 1.72 -11.21 16.12
N TRP A 104 2.38 -11.56 17.25
CA TRP A 104 3.19 -12.78 17.55
C TRP A 104 2.47 -13.36 18.72
N ASP A 105 1.95 -14.58 18.62
CA ASP A 105 2.69 -15.80 18.30
C ASP A 105 3.42 -16.08 16.94
N ASP A 106 3.24 -15.30 15.85
CA ASP A 106 4.25 -14.90 14.81
C ASP A 106 4.23 -13.34 14.52
N LYS A 107 5.33 -12.49 14.53
CA LYS A 107 5.35 -10.98 14.29
C LYS A 107 6.16 -10.43 13.11
N PRO A 108 5.53 -9.92 12.03
CA PRO A 108 5.78 -8.52 11.60
C PRO A 108 4.61 -7.62 11.09
N VAL A 109 4.10 -6.67 11.89
CA VAL A 109 3.06 -5.71 11.45
C VAL A 109 3.69 -4.41 10.96
N LEU A 110 4.88 -4.07 11.50
CA LEU A 110 5.72 -2.90 11.18
C LEU A 110 6.80 -2.67 12.26
N MET A 111 7.17 -3.67 13.08
CA MET A 111 7.90 -3.41 14.34
C MET A 111 9.43 -3.53 14.17
N MET A 112 10.25 -2.52 14.52
CA MET A 112 9.99 -1.21 15.17
C MET A 112 10.25 -0.01 14.24
#